data_AF-A0A956JWX9-F1
#
_entry.id   AF-A0A956JWX9-F1
#
_cell.length_a   1.000
_cell.length_b   1.000
_cell.length_c   1.000
_cell.angle_alpha   90.00
_cell.angle_beta   90.00
_cell.angle_gamma   90.00
#
_symmetry.space_group_name_H-M   'P 1'
#
loop_
_entity.id
_entity.type
_entity.pdbx_description
1 polymer ?
#
loop_
_entity_poly.entity_id
_entity_poly.type
_entity_poly.pdbx_seq_one_letter_code
_entity_poly.pdbx_strand_id
1 'polypeptide(L)'
;PPVPVEAAPQIARPPMPAIGPKTEYTGPLLRQIREALGIELREITERSKIGMSYLQALESEQYAKLPAIVYVRGFLSEYARILGLEARRVIETYLERYRSVRAGTASEEAEEE
;
A
#
# COMPACT_ATOMS: atom_id res chain seq x y z
N PRO A 1 7.32 6.25 -32.13
CA PRO A 1 7.87 7.34 -31.28
C PRO A 1 7.65 6.96 -29.81
N PRO A 2 8.64 7.06 -28.91
CA PRO A 2 8.34 6.94 -27.48
C PRO A 2 7.51 8.16 -27.07
N VAL A 3 6.42 7.91 -26.35
CA VAL A 3 5.59 8.97 -25.77
C VAL A 3 6.44 9.79 -24.77
N PRO A 4 6.36 11.12 -24.77
CA PRO A 4 6.96 11.91 -23.70
C PRO A 4 6.28 11.50 -22.40
N VAL A 5 7.06 11.03 -21.42
CA VAL A 5 6.57 10.91 -20.05
C VAL A 5 6.31 12.33 -19.58
N GLU A 6 5.04 12.75 -19.65
CA GLU A 6 4.56 14.05 -19.21
C GLU A 6 4.98 14.21 -17.75
N ALA A 7 6.01 15.03 -17.52
CA ALA A 7 6.55 15.26 -16.20
C ALA A 7 5.43 15.89 -15.35
N ALA A 8 4.88 15.08 -14.44
CA ALA A 8 3.99 15.55 -13.39
C ALA A 8 4.59 16.81 -12.75
N PRO A 9 3.75 17.78 -12.32
CA PRO A 9 4.23 19.05 -11.78
C PRO A 9 5.26 18.77 -10.69
N GLN A 10 6.35 19.55 -10.69
CA GLN A 10 7.40 19.51 -9.67
C GLN A 10 6.85 19.97 -8.31
N ILE A 11 5.87 19.26 -7.77
CA ILE A 11 5.49 19.32 -6.37
C ILE A 11 6.67 18.67 -5.66
N ALA A 12 7.41 19.46 -4.88
CA ALA A 12 8.58 19.00 -4.15
C ALA A 12 8.28 17.64 -3.51
N ARG A 13 9.04 16.61 -3.89
CA ARG A 13 8.85 15.26 -3.35
C ARG A 13 8.89 15.35 -1.82
N PRO A 14 7.92 14.72 -1.12
CA PRO A 14 7.96 14.74 0.34
C PRO A 14 9.27 14.11 0.83
N PRO A 15 9.82 14.56 1.97
CA PRO A 15 11.01 13.96 2.54
C PRO A 15 10.75 12.48 2.85
N MET A 16 11.79 11.65 2.70
CA MET A 16 11.71 10.24 3.07
C MET A 16 11.33 10.11 4.56
N PRO A 17 10.26 9.39 4.92
CA PRO A 17 9.91 9.17 6.31
C PRO A 17 11.00 8.35 7.04
N ALA A 18 11.12 8.53 8.36
CA ALA A 18 12.08 7.78 9.15
C ALA A 18 11.68 6.30 9.26
N ILE A 19 12.47 5.42 8.66
CA ILE A 19 12.30 3.96 8.73
C ILE A 19 13.35 3.40 9.68
N GLY A 20 12.90 2.62 10.66
CA GLY A 20 13.75 2.01 11.68
C GLY A 20 13.26 0.64 12.17
N PRO A 21 13.95 0.07 13.18
CA PRO A 21 13.65 -1.28 13.69
C PRO A 21 12.29 -1.42 14.37
N LYS A 22 11.54 -0.35 14.60
CA LYS A 22 10.19 -0.38 15.18
C LYS A 22 9.12 0.22 14.27
N THR A 23 9.45 0.47 13.00
CA THR A 23 8.51 1.04 12.05
C THR A 23 7.37 0.06 11.75
N GLU A 24 6.16 0.59 11.77
CA GLU A 24 4.95 -0.11 11.38
C GLU A 24 4.47 0.41 10.02
N TYR A 25 4.24 -0.48 9.06
CA TYR A 25 3.92 -0.09 7.69
C TYR A 25 2.41 0.04 7.50
N THR A 26 1.90 1.25 7.71
CA THR A 26 0.51 1.62 7.39
C THR A 26 0.37 1.96 5.92
N GLY A 27 -0.87 1.94 5.41
CA GLY A 27 -1.17 2.42 4.06
C GLY A 27 -0.64 3.85 3.79
N PRO A 28 -0.91 4.83 4.68
CA PRO A 28 -0.37 6.18 4.53
C PRO A 28 1.16 6.25 4.55
N LEU A 29 1.84 5.43 5.35
CA LEU A 29 3.30 5.39 5.37
C LEU A 29 3.86 4.83 4.05
N LEU A 30 3.26 3.75 3.55
CA LEU A 30 3.62 3.15 2.27
C LEU A 30 3.48 4.16 1.11
N ARG A 31 2.39 4.94 1.12
CA ARG A 31 2.19 6.04 0.19
C ARG A 31 3.29 7.11 0.29
N GLN A 32 3.62 7.55 1.50
CA GLN A 32 4.67 8.56 1.71
C GLN A 32 6.03 8.08 1.19
N ILE A 33 6.39 6.82 1.44
CA ILE A 33 7.63 6.22 0.93
C ILE A 33 7.61 6.22 -0.60
N ARG A 34 6.51 5.77 -1.21
CA ARG A 34 6.34 5.76 -2.67
C ARG A 34 6.52 7.17 -3.27
N GLU A 35 5.84 8.16 -2.70
CA GLU A 35 5.90 9.55 -3.17
C GLU A 35 7.28 10.17 -2.97
N ALA A 36 7.98 9.87 -1.86
CA ALA A 36 9.35 10.31 -1.62
C ALA A 36 10.34 9.71 -2.64
N LEU A 37 10.12 8.46 -3.07
CA LEU A 37 10.87 7.83 -4.15
C LEU A 37 10.50 8.38 -5.54
N GLY A 38 9.38 9.11 -5.65
CA GLY A 38 8.86 9.63 -6.91
C GLY A 38 8.29 8.55 -7.84
N ILE A 39 7.83 7.44 -7.26
CA ILE A 39 7.24 6.33 -8.01
C ILE A 39 5.73 6.59 -8.15
N GLU A 40 5.20 6.52 -9.36
CA GLU A 40 3.77 6.62 -9.58
C GLU A 40 3.06 5.27 -9.42
N LEU A 41 1.80 5.30 -8.99
CA LEU A 41 0.97 4.09 -8.90
C LEU A 41 0.87 3.35 -10.24
N ARG A 42 0.85 4.09 -11.35
CA ARG A 42 0.83 3.52 -12.70
C ARG A 42 2.05 2.65 -12.95
N GLU A 43 3.24 3.10 -12.57
CA GLU A 43 4.48 2.33 -12.72
C GLU A 43 4.40 1.01 -11.93
N ILE A 44 3.87 1.07 -10.70
CA ILE A 44 3.69 -0.12 -9.87
C ILE A 44 2.71 -1.08 -10.54
N THR A 45 1.57 -0.61 -11.05
CA THR A 45 0.60 -1.44 -11.79
C THR A 45 1.24 -2.08 -13.02
N GLU A 46 2.03 -1.35 -13.80
CA GLU A 46 2.68 -1.87 -15.01
C GLU A 46 3.66 -3.00 -14.69
N ARG A 47 4.42 -2.87 -13.59
CA ARG A 47 5.43 -3.82 -13.13
C ARG A 47 4.85 -5.04 -12.41
N SER A 48 3.85 -4.84 -11.56
CA SER A 48 3.29 -5.87 -10.67
C SER A 48 2.04 -6.56 -11.22
N LYS A 49 1.37 -5.94 -12.20
CA LYS A 49 0.02 -6.30 -12.68
C LYS A 49 -1.08 -6.20 -11.61
N ILE A 50 -0.80 -5.55 -10.48
CA ILE A 50 -1.81 -5.23 -9.47
C ILE A 50 -2.64 -4.05 -9.97
N GLY A 51 -3.97 -4.21 -9.94
CA GLY A 51 -4.90 -3.15 -10.33
C GLY A 51 -4.70 -1.88 -9.51
N MET A 52 -4.73 -0.73 -10.18
CA MET A 52 -4.51 0.59 -9.55
C MET A 52 -5.48 0.85 -8.38
N SER A 53 -6.73 0.39 -8.50
CA SER A 53 -7.74 0.49 -7.44
C SER A 53 -7.34 -0.24 -6.16
N TYR A 54 -6.66 -1.39 -6.27
CA TYR A 54 -6.16 -2.14 -5.11
C TYR A 54 -4.96 -1.44 -4.46
N LEU A 55 -4.07 -0.86 -5.26
CA LEU A 55 -2.96 -0.07 -4.72
C LEU A 55 -3.45 1.18 -3.98
N GLN A 56 -4.45 1.86 -4.52
CA GLN A 56 -5.12 2.99 -3.84
C GLN A 56 -5.81 2.53 -2.55
N ALA A 57 -6.48 1.37 -2.56
CA ALA A 57 -7.11 0.80 -1.39
C ALA A 57 -6.09 0.40 -0.31
N LEU A 58 -4.90 -0.11 -0.70
CA LEU A 58 -3.80 -0.38 0.22
C LEU A 58 -3.30 0.92 0.87
N GLU A 59 -3.00 1.95 0.07
CA GLU A 59 -2.48 3.23 0.56
C GLU A 59 -3.47 4.01 1.42
N SER A 60 -4.77 3.82 1.18
CA SER A 60 -5.84 4.48 1.92
C SER A 60 -6.46 3.60 3.02
N GLU A 61 -5.91 2.40 3.25
CA GLU A 61 -6.42 1.42 4.22
C GLU A 61 -7.93 1.12 4.06
N GLN A 62 -8.43 1.19 2.82
CA GLN A 62 -9.82 0.86 2.49
C GLN A 62 -10.00 -0.66 2.42
N TYR A 63 -9.87 -1.33 3.57
CA TYR A 63 -9.78 -2.79 3.68
C TYR A 63 -10.99 -3.53 3.09
N ALA A 64 -12.17 -2.93 3.13
CA ALA A 64 -13.39 -3.47 2.52
C ALA A 64 -13.32 -3.59 0.98
N LYS A 65 -12.45 -2.82 0.32
CA LYS A 65 -12.24 -2.87 -1.14
C LYS A 65 -11.12 -3.81 -1.56
N LEU A 66 -10.40 -4.39 -0.59
CA LEU A 66 -9.34 -5.34 -0.87
C LEU A 66 -9.92 -6.73 -1.12
N PRO A 67 -9.29 -7.53 -1.98
CA PRO A 67 -9.71 -8.91 -2.23
C PRO A 67 -9.37 -9.80 -1.02
N ALA A 68 -9.57 -11.10 -1.17
CA ALA A 68 -9.21 -12.07 -0.14
C ALA A 68 -7.75 -11.88 0.35
N ILE A 69 -7.53 -12.04 1.65
CA ILE A 69 -6.27 -11.75 2.35
C ILE A 69 -5.03 -12.42 1.71
N VAL A 70 -5.21 -13.59 1.09
CA VAL A 70 -4.15 -14.30 0.36
C VAL A 70 -3.58 -13.47 -0.79
N TYR A 71 -4.43 -12.73 -1.52
CA TYR A 71 -4.01 -11.81 -2.58
C TYR A 71 -3.38 -10.55 -2.00
N VAL A 72 -3.96 -10.00 -0.93
CA VAL A 72 -3.42 -8.82 -0.23
C VAL A 72 -1.98 -9.06 0.21
N ARG A 73 -1.69 -10.25 0.75
CA ARG A 73 -0.32 -10.64 1.11
C ARG A 73 0.63 -10.61 -0.09
N GLY A 74 0.20 -11.12 -1.24
CA GLY A 74 0.97 -11.07 -2.49
C GLY A 74 1.19 -9.64 -2.96
N PHE A 75 0.17 -8.79 -2.88
CA PHE A 75 0.26 -7.38 -3.25
C PHE A 75 1.26 -6.63 -2.38
N LEU A 76 1.21 -6.80 -1.06
CA LEU A 76 2.14 -6.19 -0.12
C LEU A 76 3.58 -6.64 -0.36
N SER A 77 3.80 -7.93 -0.66
CA SER A 77 5.12 -8.45 -0.96
C SER A 77 5.73 -7.80 -2.19
N GLU A 78 4.94 -7.70 -3.27
CA GLU A 78 5.40 -7.12 -4.54
C GLU A 78 5.57 -5.60 -4.45
N TYR A 79 4.66 -4.93 -3.74
CA TYR A 79 4.76 -3.50 -3.47
C TYR A 79 6.01 -3.17 -2.65
N ALA A 80 6.26 -3.90 -1.56
CA ALA A 80 7.47 -3.74 -0.74
C ALA A 80 8.75 -3.94 -1.58
N ARG A 81 8.77 -4.96 -2.44
CA ARG A 81 9.89 -5.22 -3.35
C ARG A 81 10.17 -4.04 -4.29
N ILE A 82 9.12 -3.43 -4.86
CA ILE A 82 9.26 -2.27 -5.75
C ILE A 82 9.79 -1.04 -5.00
N LEU A 83 9.36 -0.84 -3.75
CA LEU A 83 9.82 0.27 -2.91
C LEU A 83 11.19 0.02 -2.23
N GLY A 84 11.80 -1.16 -2.43
CA GLY A 84 13.06 -1.52 -1.77
C GLY A 84 12.93 -1.73 -0.26
N LEU A 85 11.73 -2.08 0.22
CA LEU A 85 11.44 -2.36 1.63
C LEU A 85 11.59 -3.85 1.94
N GLU A 86 11.78 -4.15 3.23
CA GLU A 86 11.77 -5.53 3.71
C GLU A 86 10.33 -6.07 3.72
N ALA A 87 10.04 -7.01 2.81
CA ALA A 87 8.69 -7.47 2.53
C ALA A 87 8.02 -8.12 3.74
N ARG A 88 8.75 -8.89 4.55
CA ARG A 88 8.18 -9.59 5.70
C ARG A 88 7.60 -8.61 6.71
N ARG A 89 8.32 -7.54 7.05
CA ARG A 89 7.89 -6.51 8.00
C ARG A 89 6.71 -5.71 7.47
N VAL A 90 6.69 -5.37 6.18
CA VAL A 90 5.54 -4.71 5.55
C VAL A 90 4.30 -5.58 5.68
N ILE A 91 4.42 -6.86 5.31
CA ILE A 91 3.32 -7.83 5.37
C ILE A 91 2.82 -8.03 6.81
N GLU A 92 3.72 -8.28 7.76
CA GLU A 92 3.36 -8.57 9.15
C GLU A 92 2.61 -7.39 9.78
N THR A 93 3.19 -6.19 9.73
CA THR A 93 2.63 -4.99 10.38
C THR A 93 1.35 -4.48 9.72
N TYR A 94 1.24 -4.57 8.39
CA TYR A 94 0.02 -4.19 7.67
C TYR A 94 -1.11 -5.19 7.93
N LEU A 95 -0.84 -6.50 7.86
CA LEU A 95 -1.87 -7.52 8.03
C LEU A 95 -2.36 -7.63 9.48
N GLU A 96 -1.55 -7.26 10.47
CA GLU A 96 -2.00 -7.10 11.85
C GLU A 96 -3.16 -6.09 11.93
N ARG A 97 -2.98 -4.89 11.37
CA ARG A 97 -4.02 -3.85 11.31
C ARG A 97 -5.24 -4.28 10.51
N TYR A 98 -5.03 -4.89 9.34
CA TYR A 98 -6.11 -5.43 8.51
C TYR A 98 -7.01 -6.38 9.31
N ARG A 99 -6.41 -7.28 10.11
CA ARG A 99 -7.15 -8.23 10.95
C ARG A 99 -7.85 -7.54 12.12
N SER A 100 -7.20 -6.59 12.79
CA SER A 100 -7.81 -5.84 13.88
C SER A 100 -9.08 -5.09 13.43
N VAL A 101 -9.04 -4.45 12.26
CA VAL A 101 -10.23 -3.75 11.73
C VAL A 101 -11.30 -4.72 11.27
N ARG A 102 -10.93 -5.82 10.57
CA ARG A 102 -11.89 -6.83 10.12
C ARG A 102 -12.57 -7.59 11.28
N ALA A 103 -11.87 -7.78 12.39
CA ALA A 103 -12.45 -8.34 13.60
C ALA A 103 -13.46 -7.36 14.25
N GLY A 104 -13.16 -6.06 14.24
CA GLY A 104 -14.08 -5.02 14.71
C GLY A 104 -15.36 -4.96 13.87
N THR A 105 -15.24 -4.90 12.54
CA THR A 105 -16.42 -4.80 11.64
C THR A 105 -17.32 -6.04 11.70
N ALA A 106 -16.74 -7.24 11.87
CA ALA A 106 -17.53 -8.47 12.01
C ALA A 106 -18.31 -8.54 13.34
N SER A 107 -17.91 -7.74 14.33
CA SER A 107 -18.62 -7.64 15.62
C SER A 107 -19.82 -6.70 15.51
N GLU A 108 -19.69 -5.61 14.73
CA GLU A 108 -20.73 -4.60 14.51
C GLU A 108 -21.85 -5.10 13.57
N GLU A 109 -21.50 -5.85 12.52
CA GLU A 109 -22.49 -6.44 11.59
C GLU A 109 -23.39 -7.52 12.25
N ALA A 110 -22.95 -8.11 13.38
CA ALA A 110 -23.72 -9.13 14.11
C ALA A 110 -24.72 -8.56 15.12
N GLU A 111 -24.63 -7.26 15.45
CA GLU A 111 -25.55 -6.59 16.39
C GLU A 111 -26.73 -5.89 15.69
N GLU A 112 -26.72 -5.79 14.36
CA GLU A 112 -27.82 -5.21 13.56
C GLU A 112 -28.80 -6.24 12.96
N GLU A 113 -28.62 -7.56 13.21
CA GLU A 113 -29.58 -8.63 12.84
C GLU A 113 -30.55 -9.04 13.97
#